data_AF-A0AAV9BMX4-F1
#
_entry.id   AF-A0AAV9BMX4-F1
#
_cell.length_a   1.000
_cell.length_b   1.000
_cell.length_c   1.000
_cell.angle_alpha   90.00
_cell.angle_beta   90.00
_cell.angle_gamma   90.00
#
_symmetry.space_group_name_H-M   'P 1'
#
loop_
_entity.id
_entity.type
_entity.pdbx_description
1 polymer ?
#
loop_
_entity_poly.entity_id
_entity_poly.type
_entity_poly.pdbx_seq_one_letter_code
_entity_poly.pdbx_strand_id
1 'polypeptide(L)'
;MIALATLEGSVSRSKRELKACSMVFYFLVGNVFFLSLLSGSLLYQIGESFTHPKDFPGRLASAVSAQADFFITYILTDGFSGFSLEILQLGLIVWHFMRAHTFGRGSKQKPYLFPFPYCRVIPTISLAILIGMIQDVYDIVYDTSGQYWPLIHHYIFIAIILMQITMIGLFGLKSKPAASFATFPLLLLTILFNEYCKIRFLPTFYLYSIQNLAPYSPWSHQAEIAPGSKETLLALEISHPRSLYDE
;
A
#
# COMPACT_ATOMS: atom_id res chain seq x y z
N MET A 1 -8.25 -5.34 11.83
CA MET A 1 -6.82 -5.66 11.59
C MET A 1 -5.87 -4.88 12.50
N ILE A 2 -6.01 -3.56 12.66
CA ILE A 2 -5.17 -2.78 13.61
C ILE A 2 -5.27 -3.32 15.05
N ALA A 3 -6.48 -3.67 15.51
CA ALA A 3 -6.69 -4.29 16.82
C ALA A 3 -6.01 -5.67 16.97
N LEU A 4 -5.85 -6.43 15.88
CA LEU A 4 -5.13 -7.70 15.89
C LEU A 4 -3.62 -7.45 15.93
N ALA A 5 -3.13 -6.49 15.16
CA ALA A 5 -1.73 -6.08 15.19
C ALA A 5 -1.32 -5.48 16.56
N THR A 6 -2.24 -4.83 17.30
CA THR A 6 -1.99 -4.42 18.69
C THR A 6 -1.87 -5.61 19.64
N LEU A 7 -2.67 -6.66 19.46
CA LEU A 7 -2.66 -7.84 20.34
C LEU A 7 -1.36 -8.65 20.21
N GLU A 8 -0.69 -8.59 19.07
CA GLU A 8 0.59 -9.26 18.85
C GLU A 8 1.80 -8.56 19.51
N GLY A 9 1.61 -7.41 20.16
CA GLY A 9 2.64 -6.80 21.01
C GLY A 9 3.78 -6.10 20.28
N SER A 10 3.53 -5.49 19.11
CA SER A 10 4.55 -4.70 18.40
C SER A 10 4.96 -3.46 19.21
N VAL A 11 6.25 -3.35 19.57
CA VAL A 11 6.80 -2.26 20.40
C VAL A 11 6.72 -0.88 19.72
N SER A 12 6.73 -0.83 18.38
CA SER A 12 6.67 0.41 17.62
C SER A 12 5.34 0.57 16.86
N ARG A 13 4.80 1.79 16.87
CA ARG A 13 3.60 2.18 16.12
C ARG A 13 3.77 1.95 14.61
N SER A 14 4.91 2.33 14.04
CA SER A 14 5.19 2.15 12.60
C SER A 14 5.22 0.67 12.19
N LYS A 15 5.81 -0.19 13.02
CA LYS A 15 5.82 -1.66 12.82
C LYS A 15 4.41 -2.26 12.94
N ARG A 16 3.59 -1.74 13.84
CA ARG A 16 2.21 -2.18 14.03
C ARG A 16 1.33 -1.90 12.82
N GLU A 17 1.36 -0.67 12.30
CA GLU A 17 0.59 -0.30 11.11
C GLU A 17 1.04 -1.12 9.89
N LEU A 18 2.35 -1.37 9.78
CA LEU A 18 2.92 -2.23 8.74
C LEU A 18 2.38 -3.66 8.79
N LYS A 19 2.32 -4.22 9.99
CA LYS A 19 1.81 -5.57 10.20
C LYS A 19 0.31 -5.64 9.91
N ALA A 20 -0.45 -4.63 10.30
CA ALA A 20 -1.86 -4.51 9.93
C ALA A 20 -2.03 -4.47 8.39
N CYS A 21 -1.20 -3.71 7.68
CA CYS A 21 -1.18 -3.67 6.22
C CYS A 21 -0.88 -5.05 5.61
N SER A 22 0.10 -5.78 6.13
CA SER A 22 0.41 -7.16 5.72
C SER A 22 -0.80 -8.09 5.87
N MET A 23 -1.47 -8.03 7.03
CA MET A 23 -2.66 -8.85 7.28
C MET A 23 -3.79 -8.51 6.31
N VAL A 24 -4.02 -7.23 6.04
CA VAL A 24 -5.03 -6.78 5.06
C VAL A 24 -4.69 -7.29 3.65
N PHE A 25 -3.43 -7.19 3.23
CA PHE A 25 -3.00 -7.68 1.92
C PHE A 25 -3.31 -9.17 1.73
N TYR A 26 -2.85 -10.02 2.65
CA TYR A 26 -3.11 -11.47 2.55
C TYR A 26 -4.59 -11.81 2.69
N PHE A 27 -5.31 -11.07 3.54
CA PHE A 27 -6.76 -11.22 3.66
C PHE A 27 -7.48 -10.85 2.36
N LEU A 28 -7.09 -9.76 1.69
CA LEU A 28 -7.67 -9.34 0.42
C LEU A 28 -7.38 -10.36 -0.68
N VAL A 29 -6.16 -10.88 -0.74
CA VAL A 29 -5.79 -11.94 -1.70
C VAL A 29 -6.60 -13.22 -1.46
N GLY A 30 -6.71 -13.67 -0.21
CA GLY A 30 -7.49 -14.86 0.11
C GLY A 30 -9.00 -14.68 -0.13
N ASN A 31 -9.56 -13.58 0.38
CA ASN A 31 -10.99 -13.33 0.35
C ASN A 31 -11.44 -12.73 -0.99
N VAL A 32 -10.97 -11.53 -1.31
CA VAL A 32 -11.46 -10.81 -2.50
C VAL A 32 -10.95 -11.44 -3.78
N PHE A 33 -9.71 -11.94 -3.84
CA PHE A 33 -9.21 -12.57 -5.06
C PHE A 33 -9.64 -14.04 -5.16
N PHE A 34 -9.19 -14.92 -4.25
CA PHE A 34 -9.49 -16.35 -4.37
C PHE A 34 -10.97 -16.70 -4.10
N LEU A 35 -11.62 -16.14 -3.07
CA LEU A 35 -13.05 -16.43 -2.87
C LEU A 35 -13.90 -15.82 -3.97
N SER A 36 -13.62 -14.63 -4.51
CA SER A 36 -14.41 -14.15 -5.67
C SER A 36 -14.22 -15.00 -6.92
N LEU A 37 -13.03 -15.61 -7.11
CA LEU A 37 -12.79 -16.56 -8.19
C LEU A 37 -13.50 -17.91 -7.98
N LEU A 38 -13.64 -18.36 -6.73
CA LEU A 38 -14.27 -19.65 -6.39
C LEU A 38 -15.79 -19.54 -6.17
N SER A 39 -16.26 -18.42 -5.58
CA SER A 39 -17.62 -18.19 -5.08
C SER A 39 -18.68 -18.05 -6.17
N GLY A 40 -18.29 -17.94 -7.44
CA GLY A 40 -19.25 -17.96 -8.55
C GLY A 40 -19.85 -19.35 -8.79
N SER A 41 -20.37 -19.56 -9.99
CA SER A 41 -20.91 -20.84 -10.48
C SER A 41 -19.91 -22.01 -10.43
N LEU A 42 -18.64 -21.72 -10.14
CA LEU A 42 -17.56 -22.69 -10.04
C LEU A 42 -17.71 -23.63 -8.85
N LEU A 43 -18.01 -23.16 -7.62
CA LEU A 43 -18.15 -24.08 -6.48
C LEU A 43 -19.24 -25.14 -6.69
N TYR A 44 -20.34 -24.76 -7.34
CA TYR A 44 -21.41 -25.69 -7.73
C TYR A 44 -20.94 -26.68 -8.81
N GLN A 45 -20.28 -26.19 -9.86
CA GLN A 45 -19.73 -27.02 -10.94
C GLN A 45 -18.59 -27.94 -10.47
N ILE A 46 -17.80 -27.52 -9.47
CA ILE A 46 -16.73 -28.32 -8.84
C ILE A 46 -17.34 -29.52 -8.11
N GLY A 47 -18.47 -29.34 -7.44
CA GLY A 47 -19.21 -30.43 -6.79
C GLY A 47 -19.69 -31.51 -7.78
N GLU A 48 -20.09 -31.11 -8.99
CA GLU A 48 -20.56 -32.01 -10.05
C GLU A 48 -19.40 -32.64 -10.87
N SER A 49 -18.28 -31.92 -11.01
CA SER A 49 -17.09 -32.34 -11.78
C SER A 49 -16.26 -33.44 -11.13
N PHE A 50 -16.50 -33.79 -9.86
CA PHE A 50 -15.87 -34.95 -9.23
C PHE A 50 -16.21 -36.28 -9.92
N THR A 51 -17.24 -36.30 -10.77
CA THR A 51 -17.62 -37.47 -11.56
C THR A 51 -16.86 -37.62 -12.88
N HIS A 52 -16.31 -36.53 -13.45
CA HIS A 52 -15.53 -36.53 -14.71
C HIS A 52 -14.31 -35.58 -14.63
N PRO A 53 -13.12 -36.08 -14.23
CA PRO A 53 -11.95 -35.25 -13.90
C PRO A 53 -11.27 -34.57 -15.11
N LYS A 54 -11.67 -34.89 -16.34
CA LYS A 54 -10.98 -34.44 -17.56
C LYS A 54 -11.40 -33.02 -18.00
N ASP A 55 -12.59 -32.57 -17.61
CA ASP A 55 -13.16 -31.29 -18.06
C ASP A 55 -13.07 -30.16 -17.00
N PHE A 56 -12.76 -30.52 -15.75
CA PHE A 56 -12.52 -29.60 -14.63
C PHE A 56 -11.61 -28.42 -15.01
N PRO A 57 -10.45 -28.65 -15.65
CA PRO A 57 -9.49 -27.58 -15.88
C PRO A 57 -9.97 -26.58 -16.95
N GLY A 58 -10.65 -27.04 -18.01
CA GLY A 58 -11.20 -26.16 -19.06
C GLY A 58 -12.35 -25.28 -18.56
N ARG A 59 -13.20 -25.80 -17.67
CA ARG A 59 -14.31 -25.06 -17.06
C ARG A 59 -13.81 -23.97 -16.11
N LEU A 60 -12.78 -24.26 -15.32
CA LEU A 60 -12.11 -23.29 -14.46
C LEU A 60 -11.57 -22.08 -15.26
N ALA A 61 -10.86 -22.34 -16.36
CA ALA A 61 -10.32 -21.27 -17.20
C ALA A 61 -11.40 -20.36 -17.80
N SER A 62 -12.55 -20.94 -18.18
CA SER A 62 -13.69 -20.17 -18.71
C SER A 62 -14.34 -19.29 -17.65
N ALA A 63 -14.54 -19.81 -16.44
CA ALA A 63 -15.16 -19.07 -15.36
C ALA A 63 -14.25 -17.97 -14.79
N VAL A 64 -12.95 -18.22 -14.67
CA VAL A 64 -11.96 -17.19 -14.31
C VAL A 64 -11.96 -16.05 -15.33
N SER A 65 -12.04 -16.37 -16.63
CA SER A 65 -12.13 -15.35 -17.69
C SER A 65 -13.43 -14.54 -17.60
N ALA A 66 -14.57 -15.19 -17.28
CA ALA A 66 -15.87 -14.54 -17.18
C ALA A 66 -15.98 -13.60 -15.97
N GLN A 67 -15.25 -13.87 -14.88
CA GLN A 67 -15.24 -13.02 -13.69
C GLN A 67 -14.41 -11.74 -13.87
N ALA A 68 -13.69 -11.57 -14.99
CA ALA A 68 -12.84 -10.40 -15.21
C ALA A 68 -13.62 -9.08 -15.19
N ASP A 69 -14.83 -9.04 -15.74
CA ASP A 69 -15.67 -7.83 -15.78
C ASP A 69 -16.09 -7.36 -14.37
N PHE A 70 -16.30 -8.31 -13.45
CA PHE A 70 -16.53 -8.00 -12.05
C PHE A 70 -15.31 -7.30 -11.43
N PHE A 71 -14.10 -7.82 -11.65
CA PHE A 71 -12.88 -7.20 -11.12
C PHE A 71 -12.60 -5.83 -11.73
N ILE A 72 -12.86 -5.64 -13.03
CA ILE A 72 -12.75 -4.33 -13.68
C ILE A 72 -13.71 -3.33 -13.03
N THR A 73 -14.97 -3.71 -12.84
CA THR A 73 -15.97 -2.86 -12.20
C THR A 73 -15.63 -2.58 -10.74
N TYR A 74 -15.12 -3.58 -10.01
CA TYR A 74 -14.68 -3.44 -8.63
C TYR A 74 -13.52 -2.44 -8.51
N ILE A 75 -12.46 -2.60 -9.31
CA ILE A 75 -11.30 -1.70 -9.31
C ILE A 75 -11.72 -0.29 -9.73
N LEU A 76 -12.60 -0.17 -10.73
CA LEU A 76 -13.13 1.12 -11.17
C LEU A 76 -13.92 1.79 -10.04
N THR A 77 -14.83 1.07 -9.40
CA THR A 77 -15.70 1.62 -8.36
C THR A 77 -14.89 2.00 -7.13
N ASP A 78 -14.10 1.07 -6.58
CA ASP A 78 -13.31 1.30 -5.37
C ASP A 78 -12.21 2.35 -5.60
N GLY A 79 -11.48 2.25 -6.71
CA GLY A 79 -10.39 3.18 -7.04
C GLY A 79 -10.85 4.60 -7.35
N PHE A 80 -11.89 4.78 -8.18
CA PHE A 80 -12.37 6.12 -8.52
C PHE A 80 -13.21 6.75 -7.42
N SER A 81 -14.09 5.97 -6.75
CA SER A 81 -14.92 6.53 -5.68
C SER A 81 -14.10 6.79 -4.42
N GLY A 82 -13.19 5.89 -4.03
CA GLY A 82 -12.32 6.07 -2.88
C GLY A 82 -11.47 7.34 -3.00
N PHE A 83 -10.81 7.51 -4.15
CA PHE A 83 -10.00 8.71 -4.41
C PHE A 83 -10.84 10.00 -4.41
N SER A 84 -12.03 9.97 -5.00
CA SER A 84 -12.92 11.15 -5.04
C SER A 84 -13.45 11.55 -3.66
N LEU A 85 -13.75 10.58 -2.79
CA LEU A 85 -14.24 10.82 -1.42
C LEU A 85 -13.12 11.31 -0.49
N GLU A 86 -11.89 10.88 -0.74
CA GLU A 86 -10.70 11.30 0.01
C GLU A 86 -10.25 12.72 -0.37
N ILE A 87 -10.35 13.10 -1.65
CA ILE A 87 -10.18 14.49 -2.09
C ILE A 87 -11.18 15.41 -1.39
N LEU A 88 -12.43 14.95 -1.27
CA LEU A 88 -13.47 15.74 -0.62
C LEU A 88 -13.27 15.81 0.89
N GLN A 89 -12.35 15.02 1.47
CA GLN A 89 -12.13 14.93 2.92
C GLN A 89 -13.45 14.94 3.67
N LEU A 90 -14.40 14.09 3.24
CA LEU A 90 -15.78 14.13 3.71
C LEU A 90 -15.88 14.12 5.24
N GLY A 91 -14.98 13.38 5.92
CA GLY A 91 -14.92 13.39 7.38
C GLY A 91 -14.61 14.77 7.98
N LEU A 92 -13.61 15.48 7.46
CA LEU A 92 -13.25 16.82 7.93
C LEU A 92 -14.33 17.84 7.56
N ILE A 93 -14.88 17.78 6.35
CA ILE A 93 -15.96 18.68 5.93
C ILE A 93 -17.22 18.45 6.77
N VAL A 94 -17.62 17.20 7.00
CA VAL A 94 -18.78 16.87 7.84
C VAL A 94 -18.53 17.29 9.29
N TRP A 95 -17.31 17.09 9.82
CA TRP A 95 -16.94 17.57 11.15
C TRP A 95 -17.01 19.09 11.26
N HIS A 96 -16.41 19.82 10.31
CA HIS A 96 -16.47 21.28 10.26
C HIS A 96 -17.89 21.79 10.09
N PHE A 97 -18.72 21.15 9.27
CA PHE A 97 -20.12 21.50 9.09
C PHE A 97 -20.93 21.23 10.36
N MET A 98 -20.74 20.08 11.00
CA MET A 98 -21.39 19.73 12.26
C MET A 98 -20.99 20.70 13.38
N ARG A 99 -19.69 21.01 13.50
CA ARG A 99 -19.13 21.97 14.46
C ARG A 99 -19.55 23.41 14.15
N ALA A 100 -19.66 23.80 12.89
CA ALA A 100 -20.19 25.11 12.48
C ALA A 100 -21.70 25.24 12.72
N HIS A 101 -22.43 24.12 12.72
CA HIS A 101 -23.85 24.10 13.06
C HIS A 101 -24.10 24.10 14.58
N THR A 102 -23.13 23.65 15.38
CA THR A 102 -23.18 23.70 16.86
C THR A 102 -22.44 24.90 17.48
N PHE A 103 -21.50 25.54 16.78
CA PHE A 103 -20.72 26.69 17.26
C PHE A 103 -20.68 27.80 16.20
N GLY A 104 -21.07 29.01 16.60
CA GLY A 104 -21.29 30.17 15.74
C GLY A 104 -20.04 30.67 14.99
N ARG A 105 -20.14 30.63 13.66
CA ARG A 105 -19.66 31.54 12.59
C ARG A 105 -18.45 32.45 12.87
N GLY A 106 -17.35 32.22 12.14
CA GLY A 106 -16.21 33.15 12.05
C GLY A 106 -15.36 33.02 10.76
N SER A 107 -15.56 33.99 9.86
CA SER A 107 -14.72 34.46 8.73
C SER A 107 -14.39 33.58 7.51
N LYS A 108 -14.21 34.28 6.38
CA LYS A 108 -14.28 33.86 4.99
C LYS A 108 -12.93 33.32 4.46
N GLN A 109 -12.97 32.22 3.69
CA GLN A 109 -11.85 31.79 2.86
C GLN A 109 -12.21 31.80 1.36
N LYS A 110 -11.27 32.23 0.51
CA LYS A 110 -11.41 32.39 -0.94
C LYS A 110 -10.97 31.10 -1.64
N PRO A 111 -11.79 30.49 -2.52
CA PRO A 111 -11.44 29.24 -3.16
C PRO A 111 -10.62 29.48 -4.43
N TYR A 112 -9.44 28.87 -4.52
CA TYR A 112 -8.65 28.79 -5.74
C TYR A 112 -9.15 27.60 -6.57
N LEU A 113 -9.64 27.88 -7.79
CA LEU A 113 -10.10 26.85 -8.73
C LEU A 113 -9.28 26.96 -10.02
N PHE A 114 -8.62 25.87 -10.40
CA PHE A 114 -7.87 25.75 -11.64
C PHE A 114 -8.45 24.60 -12.49
N PRO A 115 -8.95 24.85 -13.71
CA PRO A 115 -9.54 23.81 -14.54
C PRO A 115 -8.56 23.30 -15.60
N PHE A 116 -8.40 21.97 -15.73
CA PHE A 116 -7.55 21.35 -16.75
C PHE A 116 -8.05 19.97 -17.25
N PRO A 117 -7.58 19.50 -18.42
CA PRO A 117 -8.31 18.59 -19.33
C PRO A 117 -8.19 17.10 -18.97
N TYR A 118 -9.22 16.32 -19.31
CA TYR A 118 -9.65 15.18 -18.48
C TYR A 118 -9.27 13.76 -18.92
N CYS A 119 -8.68 13.47 -20.09
CA CYS A 119 -8.55 12.05 -20.53
C CYS A 119 -7.17 11.39 -20.47
N ARG A 120 -6.08 12.14 -20.22
CA ARG A 120 -4.72 11.57 -20.09
C ARG A 120 -4.03 11.92 -18.77
N VAL A 121 -4.64 12.85 -18.04
CA VAL A 121 -4.05 13.53 -16.89
C VAL A 121 -4.60 12.98 -15.58
N ILE A 122 -5.62 12.12 -15.60
CA ILE A 122 -6.26 11.57 -14.38
C ILE A 122 -5.27 10.90 -13.42
N PRO A 123 -4.41 9.94 -13.83
CA PRO A 123 -3.49 9.30 -12.87
C PRO A 123 -2.39 10.26 -12.39
N THR A 124 -1.94 11.19 -13.25
CA THR A 124 -0.92 12.18 -12.89
C THR A 124 -1.47 13.25 -11.95
N ILE A 125 -2.70 13.70 -12.18
CA ILE A 125 -3.45 14.60 -11.29
C ILE A 125 -3.72 13.88 -9.98
N SER A 126 -4.10 12.61 -9.99
CA SER A 126 -4.35 11.85 -8.76
C SER A 126 -3.11 11.80 -7.87
N LEU A 127 -1.95 11.52 -8.47
CA LEU A 127 -0.66 11.52 -7.78
C LEU A 127 -0.29 12.94 -7.29
N ALA A 128 -0.43 13.96 -8.14
CA ALA A 128 -0.13 15.35 -7.77
C ALA A 128 -1.03 15.87 -6.64
N ILE A 129 -2.31 15.53 -6.65
CA ILE A 129 -3.26 15.87 -5.58
C ILE A 129 -2.89 15.13 -4.30
N LEU A 130 -2.53 13.84 -4.37
CA LEU A 130 -2.08 13.10 -3.19
C LEU A 130 -0.85 13.77 -2.54
N ILE A 131 0.13 14.19 -3.35
CA ILE A 131 1.30 14.92 -2.87
C ILE A 131 0.87 16.25 -2.23
N GLY A 132 -0.01 17.01 -2.88
CA GLY A 132 -0.52 18.28 -2.35
C GLY A 132 -1.25 18.10 -1.02
N MET A 133 -2.09 17.06 -0.90
CA MET A 133 -2.79 16.74 0.35
C MET A 133 -1.81 16.38 1.48
N ILE A 134 -0.75 15.62 1.18
CA ILE A 134 0.28 15.26 2.16
C ILE A 134 1.05 16.49 2.64
N GLN A 135 1.28 17.47 1.76
CA GLN A 135 2.01 18.69 2.11
C GLN A 135 1.16 19.72 2.85
N ASP A 136 -0.08 19.93 2.41
CA ASP A 136 -0.91 21.04 2.89
C ASP A 136 -1.89 20.64 4.01
N VAL A 137 -2.29 19.37 4.11
CA VAL A 137 -3.40 18.96 5.01
C VAL A 137 -3.06 17.85 5.99
N TYR A 138 -2.19 16.90 5.63
CA TYR A 138 -1.86 15.80 6.53
C TYR A 138 -0.65 16.12 7.42
N ASP A 139 -0.86 16.10 8.74
CA ASP A 139 0.24 16.14 9.70
C ASP A 139 0.96 14.79 9.75
N ILE A 140 2.24 14.79 9.33
CA ILE A 140 3.10 13.61 9.42
C ILE A 140 3.57 13.38 10.86
N VAL A 141 2.81 12.57 11.60
CA VAL A 141 3.11 12.25 13.02
C VAL A 141 4.37 11.38 13.20
N TYR A 142 4.78 10.64 12.16
CA TYR A 142 5.95 9.77 12.22
C TYR A 142 6.65 9.68 10.85
N ASP A 143 7.96 9.90 10.84
CA ASP A 143 8.80 9.65 9.66
C ASP A 143 9.46 8.27 9.78
N THR A 144 9.34 7.46 8.73
CA THR A 144 9.95 6.11 8.65
C THR A 144 11.13 6.05 7.70
N SER A 145 11.57 7.20 7.17
CA SER A 145 12.73 7.35 6.30
C SER A 145 12.75 6.36 5.13
N GLY A 146 11.56 6.04 4.59
CA GLY A 146 11.40 5.13 3.45
C GLY A 146 11.62 3.65 3.75
N GLN A 147 11.74 3.24 5.02
CA GLN A 147 11.96 1.83 5.42
C GLN A 147 10.81 0.89 5.00
N TYR A 148 9.65 1.43 4.63
CA TYR A 148 8.53 0.63 4.09
C TYR A 148 8.74 0.17 2.65
N TRP A 149 9.62 0.81 1.90
CA TRP A 149 9.80 0.54 0.46
C TRP A 149 10.17 -0.92 0.15
N PRO A 150 11.14 -1.56 0.85
CA PRO A 150 11.47 -2.96 0.58
C PRO A 150 10.31 -3.92 0.86
N LEU A 151 9.44 -3.58 1.82
CA LEU A 151 8.26 -4.38 2.11
C LEU A 151 7.18 -4.24 1.03
N ILE A 152 6.88 -3.01 0.60
CA ILE A 152 5.92 -2.74 -0.48
C ILE A 152 6.40 -3.43 -1.76
N HIS A 153 7.68 -3.32 -2.07
CA HIS A 153 8.31 -4.02 -3.19
C HIS A 153 8.08 -5.53 -3.10
N HIS A 154 8.27 -6.14 -1.93
CA HIS A 154 7.99 -7.57 -1.75
C HIS A 154 6.54 -7.95 -2.09
N TYR A 155 5.54 -7.16 -1.67
CA TYR A 155 4.15 -7.41 -2.03
C TYR A 155 3.86 -7.26 -3.52
N ILE A 156 4.47 -6.28 -4.18
CA ILE A 156 4.37 -6.12 -5.64
C ILE A 156 4.90 -7.37 -6.35
N PHE A 157 6.02 -7.93 -5.91
CA PHE A 157 6.55 -9.18 -6.46
C PHE A 157 5.63 -10.38 -6.22
N ILE A 158 5.07 -10.51 -5.01
CA ILE A 158 4.07 -11.56 -4.73
C ILE A 158 2.88 -11.44 -5.67
N ALA A 159 2.36 -10.22 -5.89
CA ALA A 159 1.25 -9.98 -6.80
C ALA A 159 1.60 -10.32 -8.26
N ILE A 160 2.80 -9.97 -8.73
CA ILE A 160 3.28 -10.31 -10.08
C ILE A 160 3.41 -11.83 -10.24
N ILE A 161 4.00 -12.53 -9.26
CA ILE A 161 4.13 -13.99 -9.28
C ILE A 161 2.76 -14.65 -9.30
N LEU A 162 1.83 -14.18 -8.46
CA LEU A 162 0.46 -14.69 -8.43
C LEU A 162 -0.25 -14.48 -9.77
N MET A 163 -0.11 -13.31 -10.40
CA MET A 163 -0.61 -13.06 -11.75
C MET A 163 -0.01 -14.04 -12.77
N GLN A 164 1.31 -14.23 -12.77
CA GLN A 164 1.97 -15.14 -13.71
C GLN A 164 1.54 -16.60 -13.52
N ILE A 165 1.38 -17.07 -12.27
CA ILE A 165 0.87 -18.42 -11.97
C ILE A 165 -0.56 -18.59 -12.50
N THR A 166 -1.44 -17.62 -12.26
CA THR A 166 -2.82 -17.67 -12.77
C THR A 166 -2.89 -17.62 -14.29
N MET A 167 -1.99 -16.90 -14.95
CA MET A 167 -1.88 -16.81 -16.41
C MET A 167 -1.34 -18.09 -17.04
N ILE A 168 -0.34 -18.72 -16.41
CA ILE A 168 0.14 -20.06 -16.79
C ILE A 168 -1.00 -21.08 -16.66
N GLY A 169 -1.74 -21.03 -15.55
CA GLY A 169 -2.96 -21.82 -15.39
C GLY A 169 -3.93 -21.58 -16.53
N LEU A 170 -4.34 -20.34 -16.77
CA LEU A 170 -5.35 -20.01 -17.78
C LEU A 170 -4.96 -20.42 -19.22
N PHE A 171 -3.70 -20.22 -19.62
CA PHE A 171 -3.24 -20.59 -20.97
C PHE A 171 -2.91 -22.07 -21.14
N GLY A 172 -2.42 -22.73 -20.09
CA GLY A 172 -2.24 -24.18 -20.08
C GLY A 172 -3.56 -24.93 -20.30
N LEU A 173 -4.67 -24.33 -19.85
CA LEU A 173 -6.01 -24.90 -19.92
C LEU A 173 -6.74 -24.63 -21.25
N LYS A 174 -6.38 -23.57 -21.97
CA LYS A 174 -6.96 -23.22 -23.29
C LYS A 174 -6.22 -23.87 -24.49
N SER A 175 -5.40 -24.90 -24.26
CA SER A 175 -4.64 -25.64 -25.30
C SER A 175 -3.79 -24.77 -26.24
N LYS A 176 -3.27 -23.63 -25.75
CA LYS A 176 -2.25 -22.81 -26.45
C LYS A 176 -0.91 -22.93 -25.73
N PRO A 177 -0.19 -24.07 -25.85
CA PRO A 177 1.00 -24.36 -25.04
C PRO A 177 2.16 -23.38 -25.29
N ALA A 178 2.23 -22.74 -26.47
CA ALA A 178 3.25 -21.76 -26.80
C ALA A 178 3.27 -20.55 -25.85
N ALA A 179 2.09 -20.07 -25.43
CA ALA A 179 2.00 -18.93 -24.52
C ALA A 179 2.41 -19.30 -23.08
N SER A 180 2.02 -20.49 -22.62
CA SER A 180 2.38 -21.00 -21.28
C SER A 180 3.88 -21.25 -21.14
N PHE A 181 4.53 -21.72 -22.21
CA PHE A 181 5.98 -21.94 -22.21
C PHE A 181 6.76 -20.62 -22.19
N ALA A 182 6.25 -19.58 -22.88
CA ALA A 182 6.87 -18.25 -22.88
C ALA A 182 6.78 -17.52 -21.53
N THR A 183 5.78 -17.82 -20.69
CA THR A 183 5.64 -17.23 -19.35
C THR A 183 6.62 -17.79 -18.31
N PHE A 184 7.13 -19.02 -18.49
CA PHE A 184 8.09 -19.62 -17.57
C PHE A 184 9.43 -18.86 -17.45
N PRO A 185 10.12 -18.47 -18.54
CA PRO A 185 11.33 -17.65 -18.44
C PRO A 185 11.06 -16.26 -17.86
N LEU A 186 9.86 -15.71 -18.06
CA LEU A 186 9.44 -14.44 -17.45
C LEU A 186 9.37 -14.55 -15.92
N LEU A 187 8.87 -15.68 -15.41
CA LEU A 187 8.81 -15.95 -13.97
C LEU A 187 10.21 -16.11 -13.38
N LEU A 188 11.11 -16.82 -14.08
CA LEU A 188 12.50 -16.95 -13.67
C LEU A 188 13.21 -15.59 -13.64
N LEU A 189 13.01 -14.75 -14.67
CA LEU A 189 13.57 -13.40 -14.74
C LEU A 189 13.04 -12.52 -13.59
N THR A 190 11.76 -12.65 -13.26
CA THR A 190 11.14 -11.92 -12.14
C THR A 190 11.80 -12.31 -10.81
N ILE A 191 12.03 -13.60 -10.56
CA ILE A 191 12.71 -14.07 -9.34
C ILE A 191 14.16 -13.60 -9.30
N LEU A 192 14.89 -13.70 -10.42
CA LEU A 192 16.28 -13.26 -10.52
C LEU A 192 16.40 -11.75 -10.27
N PHE A 193 15.49 -10.96 -10.83
CA PHE A 193 15.43 -9.52 -10.62
C PHE A 193 15.12 -9.17 -9.16
N ASN A 194 14.21 -9.91 -8.50
CA ASN A 194 13.95 -9.74 -7.07
C ASN A 194 15.22 -9.97 -6.23
N GLU A 195 15.94 -11.07 -6.46
CA GLU A 195 17.18 -11.36 -5.72
C GLU A 195 18.27 -10.33 -6.02
N TYR A 196 18.39 -9.87 -7.27
CA TYR A 196 19.29 -8.77 -7.61
C TYR A 196 18.94 -7.48 -6.85
N CYS A 197 17.66 -7.10 -6.83
CA CYS A 197 17.19 -5.91 -6.13
C CYS A 197 17.43 -6.01 -4.62
N LYS A 198 17.21 -7.19 -4.04
CA LYS A 198 17.51 -7.46 -2.63
C LYS A 198 19.00 -7.28 -2.34
N ILE A 199 19.88 -7.95 -3.08
CA ILE A 199 21.32 -7.89 -2.83
C ILE A 199 21.87 -6.47 -3.01
N ARG A 200 21.35 -5.73 -4.00
CA ARG A 200 21.86 -4.41 -4.35
C ARG A 200 21.28 -3.27 -3.51
N PHE A 201 19.98 -3.27 -3.22
CA PHE A 201 19.29 -2.11 -2.66
C PHE A 201 18.81 -2.28 -1.20
N LEU A 202 18.54 -3.49 -0.70
CA LEU A 202 18.21 -3.68 0.73
C LEU A 202 19.23 -3.09 1.70
N PRO A 203 20.57 -3.25 1.51
CA PRO A 203 21.53 -2.72 2.48
C PRO A 203 21.38 -1.21 2.66
N THR A 204 20.99 -0.47 1.63
CA THR A 204 20.79 0.99 1.70
C THR A 204 19.62 1.39 2.60
N PHE A 205 18.59 0.56 2.74
CA PHE A 205 17.41 0.89 3.55
C PHE A 205 17.57 0.54 5.03
N TYR A 206 18.42 -0.44 5.35
CA TYR A 206 18.63 -0.90 6.73
C TYR A 206 19.91 -0.37 7.36
N LEU A 207 20.92 -0.01 6.55
CA LEU A 207 22.21 0.48 7.03
C LEU A 207 22.32 1.98 6.78
N TYR A 208 22.62 2.73 7.82
CA TYR A 208 23.05 4.12 7.67
C TYR A 208 24.51 4.16 7.22
N SER A 209 24.81 4.95 6.19
CA SER A 209 26.19 5.15 5.78
C SER A 209 26.92 6.01 6.83
N ILE A 210 28.12 5.59 7.22
CA ILE A 210 28.95 6.34 8.17
C ILE A 210 29.27 7.73 7.62
N GLN A 211 29.35 7.87 6.29
CA GLN A 211 29.53 9.16 5.61
C GLN A 211 28.37 10.13 5.88
N ASN A 212 27.12 9.66 5.93
CA ASN A 212 25.97 10.50 6.27
C ASN A 212 25.91 10.84 7.76
N LEU A 213 26.56 10.05 8.61
CA LEU A 213 26.65 10.28 10.06
C LEU A 213 27.86 11.14 10.46
N ALA A 214 28.88 11.26 9.61
CA ALA A 214 30.09 12.04 9.88
C ALA A 214 29.81 13.51 10.25
N PRO A 215 28.86 14.22 9.61
CA PRO A 215 28.49 15.58 10.00
C PRO A 215 27.84 15.68 11.38
N TYR A 216 27.21 14.60 11.86
CA TYR A 216 26.54 14.53 13.17
C TYR A 216 27.44 13.99 14.29
N SER A 217 28.72 13.70 13.98
CA SER A 217 29.65 13.18 14.98
C SER A 217 29.85 14.19 16.13
N PRO A 218 30.05 13.74 17.38
CA PRO A 218 30.26 14.65 18.51
C PRO A 218 31.41 15.64 18.32
N TRP A 219 32.36 15.29 17.45
CA TRP A 219 33.57 16.04 17.14
C TRP A 219 33.37 17.14 16.07
N SER A 220 32.30 17.08 15.26
CA SER A 220 32.00 18.12 14.24
C SER A 220 31.26 19.34 14.83
N HIS A 221 30.48 19.14 15.89
CA HIS A 221 29.66 20.18 16.54
C HIS A 221 30.23 20.73 17.86
N GLN A 222 31.45 20.35 18.25
CA GLN A 222 32.09 20.87 19.46
C GLN A 222 32.41 22.37 19.41
N ALA A 223 32.24 23.02 18.25
CA ALA A 223 32.37 24.47 18.10
C ALA A 223 31.11 25.28 18.45
N GLU A 224 29.92 24.66 18.65
CA GLU A 224 28.66 25.45 18.67
C GLU A 224 27.66 25.17 19.79
N ILE A 225 27.74 24.06 20.57
CA ILE A 225 26.76 23.79 21.65
C ILE A 225 27.42 23.17 22.89
N ALA A 226 27.11 23.70 24.07
CA ALA A 226 27.61 23.23 25.37
C ALA A 226 27.18 21.78 25.67
N PRO A 227 28.08 20.92 26.21
CA PRO A 227 27.89 19.47 26.32
C PRO A 227 26.71 19.03 27.20
N GLY A 228 26.29 19.85 28.19
CA GLY A 228 25.22 19.50 29.13
C GLY A 228 23.78 19.62 28.59
N SER A 229 23.57 20.31 27.46
CA SER A 229 22.23 20.55 26.88
C SER A 229 21.67 19.34 26.11
N LYS A 230 22.52 18.57 25.43
CA LYS A 230 22.08 17.46 24.58
C LYS A 230 21.56 16.26 25.37
N GLU A 231 22.22 15.94 26.48
CA GLU A 231 21.81 14.81 27.34
C GLU A 231 20.51 15.11 28.09
N THR A 232 20.31 16.36 28.52
CA THR A 232 19.06 16.78 29.16
C THR A 232 17.89 16.83 28.18
N LEU A 233 18.10 17.27 26.93
CA LEU A 233 17.08 17.22 25.88
C LEU A 233 16.71 15.78 25.50
N LEU A 234 17.68 14.90 25.33
CA LEU A 234 17.41 13.48 25.05
C LEU A 234 16.69 12.79 26.21
N ALA A 235 17.05 13.09 27.46
CA ALA A 235 16.37 12.57 28.63
C ALA A 235 14.92 13.08 28.75
N LEU A 236 14.66 14.35 28.38
CA LEU A 236 13.32 14.93 28.30
C LEU A 236 12.49 14.30 27.18
N GLU A 237 13.09 14.05 26.02
CA GLU A 237 12.42 13.45 24.85
C GLU A 237 12.02 11.99 25.09
N ILE A 238 12.85 11.24 25.83
CA ILE A 238 12.57 9.86 26.23
C ILE A 238 11.53 9.79 27.37
N SER A 239 11.49 10.78 28.27
CA SER A 239 10.58 10.79 29.43
C SER A 239 9.18 11.36 29.14
N HIS A 240 9.07 12.33 28.22
CA HIS A 240 7.80 12.97 27.86
C HIS A 240 7.63 13.15 26.34
N PRO A 241 7.26 12.10 25.58
CA PRO A 241 7.04 12.18 24.14
C PRO A 241 5.77 12.95 23.71
N ARG A 242 5.05 13.57 24.65
CA ARG A 242 3.71 14.16 24.42
C ARG A 242 3.67 15.69 24.47
N SER A 243 4.73 16.38 24.94
CA SER A 243 4.70 17.84 25.15
C SER A 243 5.16 18.67 23.94
N LEU A 244 5.51 18.05 22.81
CA LEU A 244 6.05 18.73 21.62
C LEU A 244 4.99 18.99 20.52
N TYR A 245 3.72 18.65 20.78
CA TYR A 245 2.61 18.76 19.82
C TYR A 245 1.48 19.70 20.28
N ASP A 246 1.64 20.36 21.44
CA ASP A 246 0.70 21.34 21.97
C ASP A 246 1.36 22.73 22.03
N GLU A 247 1.79 23.26 20.88
CA GLU A 247 2.04 24.70 20.66
C GLU A 247 1.54 25.14 19.28
#